data_AF-A0A354WSX5-F1
#
_entry.id   AF-A0A354WSX5-F1
#
_cell.length_a   1.000
_cell.length_b   1.000
_cell.length_c   1.000
_cell.angle_alpha   90.00
_cell.angle_beta   90.00
_cell.angle_gamma   90.00
#
_symmetry.space_group_name_H-M   'P 1'
#
loop_
_entity.id
_entity.type
_entity.pdbx_description
1 polymer ?
#
loop_
_entity_poly.entity_id
_entity_poly.type
_entity_poly.pdbx_seq_one_letter_code
_entity_poly.pdbx_strand_id
1 'polypeptide(L)'
;MKVSTPSPSDQVRSLHYKYEIPEETARRLIAEGYRFLELDKAALLSCLSDQPIETILAMRKEDPWGIIEKKLGLTPDVYHKKYIAHRAHRLHRFYGIEETRAAALLEEGYPNHWIRLSYLLEQHTGEKTETIIHSRKKSEKWKPWAETHLHVSPEDFTKWIAETRNPSLPVKK
;
A
#
# COMPACT_ATOMS: atom_id res chain seq x y z
N MET A 1 22.47 3.86 3.03
CA MET A 1 21.74 4.20 4.27
C MET A 1 21.21 2.90 4.87
N LYS A 2 21.64 2.52 6.09
CA LYS A 2 20.98 1.43 6.81
C LYS A 2 19.55 1.91 7.10
N VAL A 3 18.55 1.25 6.51
CA VAL A 3 17.16 1.50 6.86
C VAL A 3 17.04 1.15 8.34
N SER A 4 16.93 2.16 9.19
CA SER A 4 16.69 1.95 10.61
C SER A 4 15.38 1.18 10.76
N THR A 5 15.39 0.11 11.56
CA THR A 5 14.17 -0.62 11.89
C THR A 5 13.12 0.40 12.37
N PRO A 6 11.89 0.39 11.82
CA PRO A 6 10.86 1.32 12.26
C PRO A 6 10.63 1.19 13.77
N SER A 7 10.25 2.29 14.43
CA SER A 7 9.90 2.22 15.85
C SER A 7 8.74 1.23 16.07
N PRO A 8 8.58 0.63 17.27
CA PRO A 8 7.46 -0.27 17.53
C PRO A 8 6.10 0.34 17.17
N SER A 9 5.89 1.63 17.46
CA SER A 9 4.67 2.35 17.06
C SER A 9 4.49 2.46 15.54
N ASP A 10 5.59 2.64 14.78
CA ASP A 10 5.54 2.68 13.33
C ASP A 10 5.28 1.30 12.72
N GLN A 11 5.77 0.24 13.37
CA GLN A 11 5.49 -1.13 12.97
C GLN A 11 4.00 -1.46 13.15
N VAL A 12 3.42 -1.15 14.33
CA VAL A 12 1.98 -1.29 14.60
C VAL A 12 1.16 -0.53 13.55
N ARG A 13 1.49 0.75 13.34
CA ARG A 13 0.85 1.61 12.34
C ARG A 13 0.92 0.99 10.95
N SER A 14 2.10 0.50 10.55
CA SER A 14 2.28 -0.14 9.23
C SER A 14 1.38 -1.37 9.10
N LEU A 15 1.40 -2.28 10.07
CA LEU A 15 0.59 -3.51 10.02
C LEU A 15 -0.91 -3.20 9.99
N HIS A 16 -1.35 -2.29 10.85
CA HIS A 16 -2.74 -1.89 10.95
C HIS A 16 -3.25 -1.25 9.66
N TYR A 17 -2.60 -0.18 9.17
CA TYR A 17 -3.12 0.51 8.00
C TYR A 17 -2.95 -0.28 6.72
N LYS A 18 -1.83 -1.00 6.55
CA LYS A 18 -1.59 -1.76 5.31
C LYS A 18 -2.49 -2.99 5.20
N TYR A 19 -2.66 -3.74 6.29
CA TYR A 19 -3.25 -5.09 6.26
C TYR A 19 -4.46 -5.26 7.18
N GLU A 20 -4.90 -4.20 7.86
CA GLU A 20 -6.07 -4.19 8.73
C GLU A 20 -5.97 -5.13 9.94
N ILE A 21 -4.73 -5.46 10.33
CA ILE A 21 -4.46 -6.13 11.60
C ILE A 21 -4.87 -5.18 12.75
N PRO A 22 -5.68 -5.63 13.72
CA PRO A 22 -6.02 -4.80 14.88
C PRO A 22 -4.75 -4.30 15.59
N GLU A 23 -4.75 -3.03 16.03
CA GLU A 23 -3.56 -2.45 16.67
C GLU A 23 -3.12 -3.25 17.91
N GLU A 24 -4.08 -3.74 18.69
CA GLU A 24 -3.81 -4.58 19.87
C GLU A 24 -3.09 -5.87 19.49
N THR A 25 -3.58 -6.57 18.45
CA THR A 25 -2.93 -7.76 17.90
C THR A 25 -1.52 -7.45 17.44
N ALA A 26 -1.32 -6.37 16.68
CA ALA A 26 0.01 -5.97 16.21
C ALA A 26 0.95 -5.65 17.37
N ARG A 27 0.49 -4.92 18.39
CA ARG A 27 1.27 -4.59 19.60
C ARG A 27 1.68 -5.86 20.35
N ARG A 28 0.73 -6.77 20.57
CA ARG A 28 0.98 -8.05 21.24
C ARG A 28 2.04 -8.87 20.51
N LEU A 29 1.89 -9.07 19.21
CA LEU A 29 2.84 -9.86 18.41
C LEU A 29 4.25 -9.24 18.41
N ILE A 30 4.37 -7.91 18.37
CA ILE A 30 5.65 -7.22 18.50
C ILE A 30 6.25 -7.44 19.89
N ALA A 31 5.43 -7.37 20.96
CA ALA A 31 5.87 -7.60 22.34
C ALA A 31 6.29 -9.05 22.59
N GLU A 32 5.69 -10.02 21.88
CA GLU A 32 6.10 -11.44 21.87
C GLU A 32 7.45 -11.68 21.16
N GLY A 33 8.05 -10.64 20.55
CA GLY A 33 9.39 -10.69 19.98
C GLY A 33 9.45 -11.03 18.49
N TYR A 34 8.30 -11.09 17.80
CA TYR A 34 8.28 -11.30 16.36
C TYR A 34 8.95 -10.13 15.62
N ARG A 35 9.80 -10.46 14.65
CA ARG A 35 10.48 -9.44 13.84
C ARG A 35 9.51 -8.79 12.86
N PHE A 36 9.63 -7.48 12.66
CA PHE A 36 8.75 -6.73 11.77
C PHE A 36 8.60 -7.31 10.36
N LEU A 37 9.71 -7.72 9.72
CA LEU A 37 9.65 -8.29 8.37
C LEU A 37 8.88 -9.61 8.31
N GLU A 38 8.89 -10.37 9.39
CA GLU A 38 8.13 -11.61 9.52
C GLU A 38 6.64 -11.31 9.70
N LEU A 39 6.31 -10.34 10.55
CA LEU A 39 4.94 -9.85 10.73
C LEU A 39 4.38 -9.22 9.46
N ASP A 40 5.16 -8.44 8.72
CA ASP A 40 4.72 -7.79 7.47
C ASP A 40 4.37 -8.84 6.40
N LYS A 41 5.20 -9.89 6.25
CA LYS A 41 4.90 -11.00 5.34
C LYS A 41 3.72 -11.84 5.83
N ALA A 42 3.64 -12.14 7.13
CA ALA A 42 2.53 -12.91 7.69
C ALA A 42 1.19 -12.17 7.55
N ALA A 43 1.16 -10.86 7.81
CA ALA A 43 -0.02 -10.02 7.66
C ALA A 43 -0.47 -9.91 6.20
N LEU A 44 0.47 -9.83 5.25
CA LEU A 44 0.14 -9.90 3.83
C LEU A 44 -0.53 -11.23 3.49
N LEU A 45 0.05 -12.37 3.88
CA LEU A 45 -0.54 -13.67 3.58
C LEU A 45 -1.88 -13.89 4.30
N SER A 46 -2.02 -13.37 5.52
CA SER A 46 -3.29 -13.35 6.26
C SER A 46 -4.37 -12.65 5.44
N CYS A 47 -4.09 -11.44 4.95
CA CYS A 47 -5.02 -10.70 4.09
C CYS A 47 -5.31 -11.41 2.76
N LEU A 48 -4.32 -12.03 2.12
CA LEU A 48 -4.54 -12.72 0.84
C LEU A 48 -5.26 -14.07 1.01
N SER A 49 -5.16 -14.72 2.16
CA SER A 49 -5.78 -16.05 2.36
C SER A 49 -7.04 -16.00 3.22
N ASP A 50 -7.42 -14.83 3.73
CA ASP A 50 -8.50 -14.65 4.70
C ASP A 50 -8.31 -15.51 5.97
N GLN A 51 -7.05 -15.88 6.27
CA GLN A 51 -6.68 -16.62 7.48
C GLN A 51 -6.18 -15.67 8.56
N PRO A 52 -6.40 -15.98 9.85
CA PRO A 52 -5.80 -15.21 10.95
C PRO A 52 -4.27 -15.15 10.85
N ILE A 53 -3.67 -14.02 11.23
CA ILE A 53 -2.21 -13.84 11.21
C ILE A 53 -1.50 -14.87 12.10
N GLU A 54 -2.12 -15.26 13.23
CA GLU A 54 -1.62 -16.29 14.13
C GLU A 54 -1.52 -17.65 13.44
N THR A 55 -2.48 -18.00 12.58
CA THR A 55 -2.43 -19.23 11.77
C THR A 55 -1.22 -19.20 10.84
N ILE A 56 -0.97 -18.06 10.18
CA ILE A 56 0.18 -17.91 9.29
C ILE A 56 1.50 -18.01 10.06
N LEU A 57 1.59 -17.37 11.23
CA LEU A 57 2.76 -17.44 12.10
C LEU A 57 2.99 -18.84 12.66
N ALA A 58 1.93 -19.60 12.97
CA ALA A 58 2.04 -20.99 13.38
C ALA A 58 2.58 -21.86 12.24
N MET A 59 2.10 -21.71 11.00
CA MET A 59 2.65 -22.40 9.84
C MET A 59 4.13 -22.06 9.62
N ARG A 60 4.54 -20.81 9.86
CA ARG A 60 5.91 -20.35 9.67
C ARG A 60 6.94 -21.03 10.57
N LYS A 61 6.53 -21.61 11.70
CA LYS A 61 7.41 -22.40 12.58
C LYS A 61 8.00 -23.62 11.85
N GLU A 62 7.20 -24.24 10.99
CA GLU A 62 7.56 -25.49 10.30
C GLU A 62 7.90 -25.27 8.82
N ASP A 63 7.23 -24.32 8.17
CA ASP A 63 7.28 -24.16 6.72
C ASP A 63 7.96 -22.85 6.28
N PRO A 64 8.73 -22.86 5.18
CA PRO A 64 9.14 -21.63 4.51
C PRO A 64 7.97 -20.97 3.76
N TRP A 65 8.06 -19.66 3.49
CA TRP A 65 6.95 -18.87 2.91
C TRP A 65 6.34 -19.46 1.63
N GLY A 66 7.15 -19.95 0.69
CA GLY A 66 6.63 -20.53 -0.54
C GLY A 66 5.81 -21.80 -0.32
N ILE A 67 6.12 -22.59 0.72
CA ILE A 67 5.33 -23.76 1.09
C ILE A 67 4.02 -23.33 1.77
N ILE A 68 4.05 -22.28 2.59
CA ILE A 68 2.85 -21.68 3.19
C ILE A 68 1.91 -21.17 2.09
N GLU A 69 2.41 -20.39 1.14
CA GLU A 69 1.64 -19.89 -0.01
C GLU A 69 0.97 -21.04 -0.76
N LYS A 70 1.70 -22.13 -1.03
CA LYS A 70 1.14 -23.34 -1.65
C LYS A 70 0.05 -23.99 -0.79
N LYS A 71 0.27 -24.14 0.53
CA LYS A 71 -0.70 -24.72 1.48
C LYS A 71 -1.98 -23.87 1.58
N LEU A 72 -1.87 -22.56 1.39
CA LEU A 72 -2.99 -21.62 1.36
C LEU A 72 -3.69 -21.56 -0.01
N GLY A 73 -3.24 -22.32 -1.01
CA GLY A 73 -3.80 -22.29 -2.36
C GLY A 73 -3.51 -20.99 -3.13
N LEU A 74 -2.50 -20.22 -2.70
CA LEU A 74 -2.09 -18.98 -3.37
C LEU A 74 -1.20 -19.31 -4.58
N THR A 75 -1.81 -19.82 -5.64
CA THR A 75 -1.14 -19.92 -6.95
C THR A 75 -0.73 -18.53 -7.45
N PRO A 76 0.22 -18.40 -8.40
CA PRO A 76 0.62 -17.09 -8.91
C PRO A 76 -0.55 -16.20 -9.35
N ASP A 77 -1.52 -16.77 -10.08
CA ASP A 77 -2.69 -16.02 -10.56
C ASP A 77 -3.64 -15.60 -9.42
N VAL A 78 -3.88 -16.52 -8.47
CA VAL A 78 -4.72 -16.22 -7.29
C VAL A 78 -4.05 -15.15 -6.42
N TYR A 79 -2.76 -15.29 -6.19
CA TYR A 79 -1.96 -14.33 -5.44
C TYR A 79 -2.04 -12.95 -6.11
N HIS A 80 -1.77 -12.88 -7.42
CA HIS A 80 -1.81 -11.61 -8.17
C HIS A 80 -3.17 -10.94 -8.07
N LYS A 81 -4.26 -11.66 -8.40
CA LYS A 81 -5.62 -11.12 -8.34
C LYS A 81 -5.98 -10.60 -6.95
N LYS A 82 -5.70 -11.39 -5.91
CA LYS A 82 -5.98 -10.97 -4.53
C LYS A 82 -5.10 -9.80 -4.08
N TYR A 83 -3.85 -9.76 -4.53
CA TYR A 83 -2.94 -8.66 -4.23
C TYR A 83 -3.37 -7.34 -4.90
N ILE A 84 -3.88 -7.41 -6.13
CA ILE A 84 -4.50 -6.27 -6.83
C ILE A 84 -5.72 -5.79 -6.05
N ALA A 85 -6.65 -6.69 -5.70
CA ALA A 85 -7.84 -6.34 -4.93
C ALA A 85 -7.50 -5.68 -3.58
N HIS A 86 -6.56 -6.27 -2.84
CA HIS A 86 -6.06 -5.70 -1.59
C HIS A 86 -5.48 -4.28 -1.77
N ARG A 87 -4.69 -4.05 -2.83
CA ARG A 87 -4.11 -2.74 -3.11
C ARG A 87 -5.18 -1.72 -3.52
N ALA A 88 -6.17 -2.13 -4.30
CA ALA A 88 -7.29 -1.30 -4.69
C ALA A 88 -8.12 -0.88 -3.47
N HIS A 89 -8.48 -1.83 -2.62
CA HIS A 89 -9.17 -1.59 -1.34
C HIS A 89 -8.40 -0.59 -0.47
N ARG A 90 -7.07 -0.73 -0.38
CA ARG A 90 -6.24 0.22 0.38
C ARG A 90 -6.22 1.62 -0.23
N LEU A 91 -6.19 1.75 -1.56
CA LEU A 91 -6.28 3.05 -2.24
C LEU A 91 -7.65 3.70 -1.97
N HIS A 92 -8.71 2.92 -1.96
CA HIS A 92 -10.05 3.36 -1.57
C HIS A 92 -10.08 3.87 -0.13
N ARG A 93 -9.68 3.04 0.84
CA ARG A 93 -9.68 3.42 2.27
C ARG A 93 -8.84 4.66 2.56
N PHE A 94 -7.73 4.85 1.85
CA PHE A 94 -6.81 5.96 2.14
C PHE A 94 -7.17 7.25 1.43
N TYR A 95 -7.75 7.18 0.23
CA TYR A 95 -7.89 8.33 -0.67
C TYR A 95 -9.27 8.47 -1.31
N GLY A 96 -10.19 7.53 -1.11
CA GLY A 96 -11.53 7.56 -1.70
C GLY A 96 -11.59 7.15 -3.17
N ILE A 97 -10.53 6.55 -3.72
CA ILE A 97 -10.52 6.07 -5.11
C ILE A 97 -11.43 4.84 -5.21
N GLU A 98 -12.39 4.83 -6.12
CA GLU A 98 -13.23 3.66 -6.39
C GLU A 98 -12.37 2.40 -6.66
N GLU A 99 -12.70 1.28 -6.01
CA GLU A 99 -11.86 0.09 -6.03
C GLU A 99 -11.73 -0.50 -7.44
N THR A 100 -12.82 -0.52 -8.20
CA THR A 100 -12.82 -1.03 -9.58
C THR A 100 -11.90 -0.22 -10.49
N ARG A 101 -11.91 1.11 -10.32
CA ARG A 101 -11.06 2.06 -11.05
C ARG A 101 -9.59 1.89 -10.64
N ALA A 102 -9.32 1.79 -9.34
CA ALA A 102 -7.97 1.53 -8.84
C ALA A 102 -7.44 0.17 -9.34
N ALA A 103 -8.26 -0.89 -9.30
CA ALA A 103 -7.89 -2.22 -9.74
C ALA A 103 -7.51 -2.25 -11.23
N ALA A 104 -8.26 -1.57 -12.10
CA ALA A 104 -7.95 -1.49 -13.53
C ALA A 104 -6.54 -0.91 -13.78
N LEU A 105 -6.22 0.23 -13.17
CA LEU A 105 -4.90 0.86 -13.29
C LEU A 105 -3.78 0.01 -12.67
N LEU A 106 -4.09 -0.73 -11.61
CA LEU A 106 -3.14 -1.66 -10.99
C LEU A 106 -2.84 -2.86 -11.90
N GLU A 107 -3.83 -3.40 -12.60
CA GLU A 107 -3.66 -4.49 -13.59
C GLU A 107 -2.85 -4.04 -14.81
N GLU A 108 -2.99 -2.77 -15.22
CA GLU A 108 -2.12 -2.15 -16.24
C GLU A 108 -0.66 -2.00 -15.76
N GLY A 109 -0.38 -2.26 -14.49
CA GLY A 109 0.96 -2.24 -13.92
C GLY A 109 1.35 -0.92 -13.25
N TYR A 110 0.44 0.03 -13.10
CA TYR A 110 0.75 1.30 -12.45
C TYR A 110 0.92 1.14 -10.92
N PRO A 111 1.94 1.77 -10.31
CA PRO A 111 2.18 1.67 -8.88
C PRO A 111 1.20 2.53 -8.08
N ASN A 112 0.91 2.15 -6.82
CA ASN A 112 -0.03 2.88 -5.93
C ASN A 112 0.27 4.38 -5.84
N HIS A 113 1.56 4.74 -5.82
CA HIS A 113 1.98 6.13 -5.73
C HIS A 113 1.53 6.96 -6.94
N TRP A 114 1.56 6.39 -8.14
CA TRP A 114 1.13 7.09 -9.36
C TRP A 114 -0.39 7.28 -9.36
N ILE A 115 -1.13 6.21 -9.07
CA ILE A 115 -2.59 6.24 -8.97
C ILE A 115 -3.05 7.30 -7.97
N ARG A 116 -2.43 7.30 -6.78
CA ARG A 116 -2.69 8.30 -5.75
C ARG A 116 -2.43 9.73 -6.24
N LEU A 117 -1.26 10.00 -6.85
CA LEU A 117 -0.89 11.37 -7.23
C LEU A 117 -1.74 11.89 -8.40
N SER A 118 -2.05 11.04 -9.37
CA SER A 118 -2.97 11.40 -10.45
C SER A 118 -4.39 11.66 -9.94
N TYR A 119 -4.88 10.83 -9.01
CA TYR A 119 -6.18 11.08 -8.40
C TYR A 119 -6.21 12.37 -7.58
N LEU A 120 -5.14 12.67 -6.85
CA LEU A 120 -5.01 13.93 -6.15
C LEU A 120 -5.10 15.12 -7.12
N LEU A 121 -4.40 15.05 -8.25
CA LEU A 121 -4.49 16.08 -9.28
C LEU A 121 -5.91 16.20 -9.84
N GLU A 122 -6.59 15.09 -10.13
CA GLU A 122 -8.00 15.09 -10.57
C GLU A 122 -8.91 15.83 -9.60
N GLN A 123 -8.76 15.62 -8.29
CA GLN A 123 -9.61 16.29 -7.29
C GLN A 123 -9.47 17.81 -7.32
N HIS A 124 -8.32 18.33 -7.77
CA HIS A 124 -8.04 19.77 -7.79
C HIS A 124 -8.15 20.41 -9.17
N THR A 125 -8.01 19.64 -10.26
CA THR A 125 -7.98 20.17 -11.63
C THR A 125 -9.15 19.70 -12.48
N GLY A 126 -9.85 18.63 -12.09
CA GLY A 126 -10.89 17.97 -12.88
C GLY A 126 -10.37 17.06 -13.99
N GLU A 127 -9.07 17.06 -14.29
CA GLU A 127 -8.47 16.18 -15.30
C GLU A 127 -8.44 14.73 -14.80
N LYS A 128 -8.83 13.77 -15.64
CA LYS A 128 -9.04 12.39 -15.20
C LYS A 128 -7.73 11.69 -14.85
N THR A 129 -7.74 10.94 -13.75
CA THR A 129 -6.62 10.11 -13.28
C THR A 129 -6.01 9.26 -14.41
N GLU A 130 -6.84 8.61 -15.21
CA GLU A 130 -6.42 7.78 -16.35
C GLU A 130 -5.66 8.61 -17.39
N THR A 131 -6.22 9.75 -17.81
CA THR A 131 -5.56 10.67 -18.75
C THR A 131 -4.18 11.10 -18.24
N ILE A 132 -4.08 11.47 -16.97
CA ILE A 132 -2.81 11.90 -16.34
C ILE A 132 -1.80 10.74 -16.32
N ILE A 133 -2.23 9.54 -15.93
CA ILE A 133 -1.35 8.38 -15.82
C ILE A 133 -0.84 7.92 -17.18
N HIS A 134 -1.72 7.86 -18.18
CA HIS A 134 -1.36 7.39 -19.52
C HIS A 134 -0.48 8.38 -20.27
N SER A 135 -0.59 9.68 -19.99
CA SER A 135 0.23 10.72 -20.61
C SER A 135 1.61 10.89 -19.96
N ARG A 136 1.70 10.80 -18.62
CA ARG A 136 2.97 10.99 -17.89
C ARG A 136 3.92 9.80 -18.07
N LYS A 137 5.15 10.09 -18.46
CA LYS A 137 6.25 9.11 -18.58
C LYS A 137 6.95 8.87 -17.25
N LYS A 138 7.55 7.68 -17.10
CA LYS A 138 8.34 7.31 -15.91
C LYS A 138 9.51 8.26 -15.62
N SER A 139 10.14 8.80 -16.66
CA SER A 139 11.26 9.73 -16.57
C SER A 139 10.89 11.11 -16.03
N GLU A 140 9.61 11.47 -16.06
CA GLU A 140 9.16 12.81 -15.68
C GLU A 140 8.94 12.92 -14.18
N LYS A 141 9.29 14.05 -13.58
CA LYS A 141 8.98 14.31 -12.18
C LYS A 141 7.54 14.82 -12.07
N TRP A 142 6.84 14.43 -11.01
CA TRP A 142 5.43 14.79 -10.80
C TRP A 142 5.16 16.29 -10.75
N LYS A 143 5.95 17.06 -10.00
CA LYS A 143 5.71 18.51 -9.84
C LYS A 143 5.92 19.30 -11.14
N PRO A 144 7.07 19.17 -11.84
CA PRO A 144 7.25 19.88 -13.11
C PRO A 144 6.22 19.47 -14.17
N TRP A 145 5.81 18.20 -14.19
CA TRP A 145 4.79 17.72 -15.11
C TRP A 145 3.42 18.36 -14.82
N ALA A 146 3.00 18.37 -13.55
CA ALA A 146 1.73 18.99 -13.15
C ALA A 146 1.71 20.51 -13.38
N GLU A 147 2.83 21.18 -13.17
CA GLU A 147 2.98 22.61 -13.46
C GLU A 147 2.84 22.90 -14.96
N THR A 148 3.54 22.12 -15.81
CA THR A 148 3.54 22.32 -17.26
C THR A 148 2.19 21.98 -17.90
N HIS A 149 1.55 20.88 -17.48
CA HIS A 149 0.38 20.32 -18.17
C HIS A 149 -0.96 20.68 -17.52
N LEU A 150 -0.98 20.94 -16.21
CA LEU A 150 -2.20 21.21 -15.45
C LEU A 150 -2.17 22.57 -14.75
N HIS A 151 -1.11 23.36 -14.94
CA HIS A 151 -0.93 24.68 -14.32
C HIS A 151 -1.00 24.65 -12.78
N VAL A 152 -0.60 23.53 -12.17
CA VAL A 152 -0.54 23.36 -10.72
C VAL A 152 0.84 23.76 -10.22
N SER A 153 0.94 24.74 -9.32
CA SER A 153 2.22 25.15 -8.75
C SER A 153 2.88 24.00 -7.97
N PRO A 154 4.23 23.88 -8.00
CA PRO A 154 4.95 22.90 -7.20
C PRO A 154 4.65 22.99 -5.69
N GLU A 155 4.40 24.19 -5.19
CA GLU A 155 4.07 24.50 -3.79
C GLU A 155 2.69 23.94 -3.42
N ASP A 156 1.66 24.24 -4.22
CA ASP A 156 0.31 23.73 -4.00
C ASP A 156 0.28 22.21 -4.05
N PHE A 157 0.92 21.62 -5.05
CA PHE A 157 0.97 20.16 -5.14
C PHE A 157 1.69 19.54 -3.93
N THR A 158 2.74 20.18 -3.43
CA THR A 158 3.43 19.72 -2.21
C THR A 158 2.50 19.77 -0.99
N LYS A 159 1.73 20.84 -0.86
CA LYS A 159 0.75 21.01 0.22
C LYS A 159 -0.31 19.92 0.15
N TRP A 160 -0.93 19.70 -1.01
CA TRP A 160 -1.95 18.66 -1.20
C TRP A 160 -1.43 17.25 -0.89
N ILE A 161 -0.17 16.94 -1.28
CA ILE A 161 0.46 15.66 -0.97
C ILE A 161 0.64 15.49 0.55
N ALA A 162 0.98 16.56 1.26
CA ALA A 162 1.15 16.53 2.70
C ALA A 162 -0.19 16.34 3.44
N GLU A 163 -1.25 16.99 2.97
CA GLU A 163 -2.61 16.87 3.52
C GLU A 163 -3.20 15.47 3.35
N THR A 164 -2.92 14.82 2.21
CA THR A 164 -3.43 13.47 1.90
C THR A 164 -2.44 12.36 2.25
N ARG A 165 -1.55 12.57 3.22
CA ARG A 165 -0.41 11.66 3.50
C ARG A 165 -0.83 10.19 3.71
N ASN A 166 0.01 9.25 3.26
CA ASN A 166 -0.21 7.83 3.51
C ASN A 166 -0.19 7.53 5.03
N PRO A 167 -1.31 7.05 5.61
CA PRO A 167 -1.44 6.85 7.05
C PRO A 167 -0.55 5.71 7.58
N SER A 168 -0.10 4.80 6.72
CA SER A 168 0.79 3.70 7.10
C SER A 168 2.25 4.12 7.29
N LEU A 169 2.62 5.35 6.93
CA LEU A 169 4.00 5.82 7.05
C LEU A 169 4.24 6.43 8.44
N PRO A 170 5.48 6.34 8.99
CA PRO A 170 5.84 6.91 10.29
C PRO A 170 5.43 8.37 10.43
N VAL A 171 4.87 8.80 11.55
CA VAL A 171 4.51 10.22 11.73
C VAL A 171 5.81 11.05 11.69
N LYS A 172 5.86 12.08 10.85
CA LYS A 172 7.00 13.01 10.85
C LYS A 172 6.94 13.78 12.17
N LYS A 173 8.01 13.67 12.97
CA LYS A 173 8.22 14.54 14.15
C LYS A 173 8.58 15.94 13.70
#